data_AF-A0A449B4M5-F1
#
_entry.id   AF-A0A449B4M5-F1
#
_cell.length_a   1.000
_cell.length_b   1.000
_cell.length_c   1.000
_cell.angle_alpha   90.00
_cell.angle_beta   90.00
_cell.angle_gamma   90.00
#
_symmetry.space_group_name_H-M   'P 1'
#
loop_
_entity.id
_entity.type
_entity.pdbx_description
1 polymer ?
#
loop_
_entity_poly.entity_id
_entity_poly.type
_entity_poly.pdbx_seq_one_letter_code
_entity_poly.pdbx_strand_id
1 'polypeptide(L)'
;MKRYVGLERWKYLFNDWSIFPKWTIRRIAFVGILIAISVVIFTVFASFIPLITIPSYKISFIGLPIKISGFIFGPLVGAIVGLISDIISFSIFPTFYNVYYTLAAVVNGVVSGVVGLLFVKFFKYVFGGQFIESIYVSKIYYLNKKLIKIKSNNPESKKIKQLQNRIIQLGEKRKMNSMMNSPKHLLNINLITSIILLSTICLAIFIIVMYKVDDQIIKNKSIIPNKIALIATMESGYLLMILFLIIARFKIRPKRFLVIVPIVVFSAFIESINVPILSLADSKIASGSSESIITFMFQHIVLSPVKIWANMFIIYFTYSIIAPLVNKNNEIVYN
;
A
#
# COMPACT_ATOMS: atom_id res chain seq x y z
N MET A 1 -2.34 -22.40 34.27
CA MET A 1 -1.63 -21.11 34.09
C MET A 1 -2.02 -20.45 32.75
N LYS A 2 -3.27 -19.97 32.58
CA LYS A 2 -3.83 -19.48 31.28
C LYS A 2 -4.60 -18.14 31.43
N ARG A 3 -4.14 -17.21 32.29
CA ARG A 3 -5.00 -16.13 32.83
C ARG A 3 -4.82 -14.70 32.31
N TYR A 4 -3.91 -14.40 31.36
CA TYR A 4 -3.62 -13.00 30.99
C TYR A 4 -3.57 -12.66 29.48
N VAL A 5 -4.14 -13.49 28.60
CA VAL A 5 -3.99 -13.32 27.13
C VAL A 5 -4.85 -12.18 26.55
N GLY A 6 -5.90 -11.72 27.24
CA GLY A 6 -6.87 -10.77 26.69
C GLY A 6 -6.33 -9.36 26.48
N LEU A 7 -5.62 -8.79 27.47
CA LEU A 7 -5.16 -7.39 27.44
C LEU A 7 -3.84 -7.20 26.68
N GLU A 8 -2.94 -8.17 26.71
CA GLU A 8 -1.68 -8.10 25.97
C GLU A 8 -1.88 -8.20 24.46
N ARG A 9 -2.88 -8.96 24.00
CA ARG A 9 -3.21 -9.09 22.56
C ARG A 9 -3.58 -7.75 21.93
N TRP A 10 -4.27 -6.86 22.67
CA TRP A 10 -4.59 -5.50 22.20
C TRP A 10 -3.34 -4.63 22.04
N LYS A 11 -2.42 -4.65 23.03
CA LYS A 11 -1.14 -3.94 22.92
C LYS A 11 -0.31 -4.46 21.75
N TYR A 12 -0.32 -5.78 21.50
CA TYR A 12 0.42 -6.38 20.38
C TYR A 12 -0.16 -5.97 19.01
N LEU A 13 -1.49 -5.98 18.86
CA LEU A 13 -2.18 -5.55 17.64
C LEU A 13 -1.93 -4.08 17.30
N PHE A 14 -1.94 -3.19 18.30
CA PHE A 14 -1.66 -1.76 18.10
C PHE A 14 -0.17 -1.46 17.85
N ASN A 15 0.75 -2.24 18.43
CA ASN A 15 2.18 -2.05 18.18
C ASN A 15 2.57 -2.45 16.74
N ASP A 16 1.86 -3.43 16.17
CA ASP A 16 1.99 -3.79 14.74
C ASP A 16 1.37 -2.76 13.78
N TRP A 17 0.54 -1.83 14.29
CA TRP A 17 -0.07 -0.73 13.53
C TRP A 17 0.72 0.56 13.55
N SER A 18 1.82 0.60 14.30
CA SER A 18 2.68 1.78 14.42
C SER A 18 3.33 2.14 13.08
N ILE A 19 3.37 3.44 12.77
CA ILE A 19 4.20 4.03 11.71
C ILE A 19 5.69 3.70 11.95
N PHE A 20 6.04 3.46 13.21
CA PHE A 20 7.34 2.99 13.70
C PHE A 20 7.27 1.49 14.03
N PRO A 21 7.48 0.58 13.05
CA PRO A 21 7.54 -0.84 13.34
C PRO A 21 8.71 -1.13 14.30
N LYS A 22 8.57 -2.14 15.17
CA LYS A 22 9.71 -2.65 15.95
C LYS A 22 10.86 -3.07 15.02
N TRP A 23 12.03 -2.47 15.21
CA TRP A 23 13.24 -2.82 14.48
C TRP A 23 13.84 -4.10 15.06
N THR A 24 13.80 -5.17 14.28
CA THR A 24 14.55 -6.40 14.59
C THR A 24 15.78 -6.44 13.69
N ILE A 25 16.86 -7.09 14.15
CA ILE A 25 18.11 -7.25 13.39
C ILE A 25 17.81 -7.81 11.99
N ARG A 26 16.89 -8.78 11.90
CA ARG A 26 16.41 -9.34 10.64
C ARG A 26 15.76 -8.29 9.73
N ARG A 27 14.86 -7.43 10.25
CA ARG A 27 14.22 -6.38 9.46
C ARG A 27 15.25 -5.38 8.94
N ILE A 28 16.24 -5.01 9.77
CA ILE A 28 17.34 -4.13 9.36
C ILE A 28 18.14 -4.76 8.21
N ALA A 29 18.48 -6.04 8.32
CA ALA A 29 19.20 -6.76 7.26
C ALA A 29 18.41 -6.80 5.94
N PHE A 30 17.10 -7.11 5.98
CA PHE A 30 16.27 -7.09 4.77
C PHE A 30 16.13 -5.70 4.15
N VAL A 31 16.04 -4.65 4.99
CA VAL A 31 16.03 -3.26 4.53
C VAL A 31 17.34 -2.92 3.81
N GLY A 32 18.49 -3.31 4.37
CA GLY A 32 19.79 -3.15 3.72
C GLY A 32 19.89 -3.88 2.38
N ILE A 33 19.39 -5.12 2.31
CA ILE A 33 19.33 -5.89 1.06
C ILE A 33 18.44 -5.18 0.02
N LEU A 34 17.29 -4.63 0.42
CA LEU A 34 16.41 -3.91 -0.51
C LEU A 34 17.01 -2.61 -1.04
N ILE A 35 17.76 -1.87 -0.20
CA ILE A 35 18.54 -0.70 -0.63
C ILE A 35 19.58 -1.13 -1.67
N ALA A 36 20.36 -2.17 -1.36
CA ALA A 36 21.38 -2.68 -2.28
C ALA A 36 20.76 -3.14 -3.61
N ILE A 37 19.66 -3.90 -3.57
CA ILE A 37 18.94 -4.32 -4.79
C ILE A 37 18.43 -3.12 -5.58
N SER A 38 17.88 -2.08 -4.93
CA SER A 38 17.42 -0.86 -5.60
C SER A 38 18.55 -0.16 -6.36
N VAL A 39 19.70 -0.01 -5.72
CA VAL A 39 20.89 0.61 -6.29
C VAL A 39 21.49 -0.24 -7.42
N VAL A 40 21.57 -1.56 -7.25
CA VAL A 40 22.11 -2.47 -8.28
C VAL A 40 21.21 -2.50 -9.50
N ILE A 41 19.89 -2.61 -9.32
CA ILE A 41 18.93 -2.55 -10.43
C ILE A 41 19.14 -1.27 -11.22
N PHE A 42 19.23 -0.11 -10.56
CA PHE A 42 19.50 1.14 -11.24
C PHE A 42 20.79 1.10 -12.05
N THR A 43 21.89 0.74 -11.40
CA THR A 43 23.24 0.83 -11.97
C THR A 43 23.36 -0.05 -13.21
N VAL A 44 22.81 -1.27 -13.14
CA VAL A 44 22.80 -2.22 -14.27
C VAL A 44 21.99 -1.65 -15.43
N PHE A 45 20.75 -1.19 -15.18
CA PHE A 45 19.89 -0.67 -16.24
C PHE A 45 20.42 0.63 -16.85
N ALA A 46 20.98 1.52 -16.04
CA ALA A 46 21.60 2.76 -16.51
C ALA A 46 22.83 2.49 -17.40
N SER A 47 23.55 1.39 -17.15
CA SER A 47 24.72 1.01 -17.95
C SER A 47 24.36 0.47 -19.34
N PHE A 48 23.22 -0.22 -19.47
CA PHE A 48 22.80 -0.83 -20.75
C PHE A 48 21.90 0.06 -21.60
N ILE A 49 21.11 0.94 -20.98
CA ILE A 49 20.10 1.73 -21.67
C ILE A 49 20.32 3.21 -21.33
N PRO A 50 20.94 4.00 -22.24
CA PRO A 50 21.20 5.42 -22.02
C PRO A 50 19.94 6.21 -21.68
N LEU A 51 18.77 5.82 -22.20
CA LEU A 51 17.48 6.47 -21.90
C LEU A 51 17.03 6.33 -20.43
N ILE A 52 17.55 5.36 -19.67
CA ILE A 52 17.21 5.16 -18.24
C ILE A 52 17.91 6.22 -17.36
N THR A 53 18.95 6.88 -17.89
CA THR A 53 19.57 8.03 -17.21
C THR A 53 18.66 9.26 -17.17
N ILE A 54 17.59 9.29 -17.99
CA ILE A 54 16.54 10.29 -17.87
C ILE A 54 15.84 10.07 -16.52
N PRO A 55 15.84 11.08 -15.63
CA PRO A 55 15.38 10.91 -14.24
C PRO A 55 13.95 10.37 -14.09
N SER A 56 13.10 10.70 -15.05
CA SER A 56 11.72 10.26 -15.17
C SER A 56 11.56 8.75 -15.35
N TYR A 57 12.47 8.11 -16.10
CA TYR A 57 12.51 6.66 -16.24
C TYR A 57 13.26 5.99 -15.09
N LYS A 58 14.33 6.63 -14.59
CA LYS A 58 15.06 6.21 -13.37
C LYS A 58 14.09 5.88 -12.23
N ILE A 59 13.17 6.80 -11.91
CA ILE A 59 12.28 6.66 -10.75
C ILE A 59 11.28 5.51 -10.90
N SER A 60 10.94 5.11 -12.14
CA SER A 60 10.08 3.95 -12.38
C SER A 60 10.79 2.63 -12.05
N PHE A 61 12.08 2.48 -12.39
CA PHE A 61 12.84 1.25 -12.18
C PHE A 61 13.41 1.13 -10.76
N ILE A 62 14.03 2.19 -10.24
CA ILE A 62 14.54 2.24 -8.85
C ILE A 62 13.39 2.11 -7.85
N GLY A 63 12.21 2.65 -8.22
CA GLY A 63 11.03 2.67 -7.37
C GLY A 63 10.51 1.29 -6.98
N LEU A 64 10.88 0.19 -7.67
CA LEU A 64 10.30 -1.12 -7.41
C LEU A 64 10.68 -1.69 -6.03
N PRO A 65 11.96 -1.86 -5.65
CA PRO A 65 12.31 -2.33 -4.32
C PRO A 65 11.89 -1.33 -3.23
N ILE A 66 11.90 -0.03 -3.53
CA ILE A 66 11.42 1.02 -2.62
C ILE A 66 9.93 0.80 -2.30
N LYS A 67 9.07 0.62 -3.31
CA LYS A 67 7.63 0.37 -3.13
C LYS A 67 7.37 -0.91 -2.33
N ILE A 68 8.17 -1.96 -2.55
CA ILE A 68 8.04 -3.22 -1.82
C ILE A 68 8.45 -3.04 -0.36
N SER A 69 9.55 -2.31 -0.11
CA SER A 69 10.01 -2.01 1.25
C SER A 69 8.96 -1.25 2.04
N GLY A 70 8.32 -0.24 1.42
CA GLY A 70 7.21 0.49 2.00
C GLY A 70 6.02 -0.42 2.28
N PHE A 71 5.60 -1.19 1.29
CA PHE A 71 4.44 -2.09 1.41
C PHE A 71 4.61 -3.17 2.51
N ILE A 72 5.81 -3.75 2.66
CA ILE A 72 6.09 -4.80 3.65
C ILE A 72 6.38 -4.22 5.04
N PHE A 73 7.26 -3.22 5.12
CA PHE A 73 7.78 -2.73 6.40
C PHE A 73 7.07 -1.48 6.92
N GLY A 74 6.29 -0.79 6.08
CA GLY A 74 5.54 0.40 6.45
C GLY A 74 6.11 1.70 5.86
N PRO A 75 5.37 2.81 5.99
CA PRO A 75 5.63 4.04 5.26
C PRO A 75 6.96 4.71 5.63
N LEU A 76 7.33 4.71 6.90
CA LEU A 76 8.59 5.32 7.35
C LEU A 76 9.82 4.56 6.83
N VAL A 77 9.79 3.23 6.89
CA VAL A 77 10.88 2.41 6.35
C VAL A 77 10.97 2.60 4.84
N GLY A 78 9.84 2.63 4.14
CA GLY A 78 9.80 2.95 2.71
C GLY A 78 10.40 4.32 2.38
N ALA A 79 10.10 5.34 3.19
CA ALA A 79 10.67 6.69 3.03
C ALA A 79 12.20 6.69 3.13
N ILE A 80 12.73 6.03 4.17
CA ILE A 80 14.17 5.92 4.42
C ILE A 80 14.86 5.15 3.30
N VAL A 81 14.28 4.01 2.88
CA VAL A 81 14.80 3.22 1.75
C VAL A 81 14.81 4.05 0.47
N GLY A 82 13.75 4.81 0.18
CA GLY A 82 13.68 5.68 -0.99
C GLY A 82 14.74 6.77 -0.99
N LEU A 83 14.90 7.46 0.15
CA LEU A 83 15.90 8.51 0.33
C LEU A 83 17.33 7.98 0.15
N ILE A 84 17.67 6.90 0.88
CA ILE A 84 19.03 6.35 0.86
C ILE A 84 19.35 5.76 -0.52
N SER A 85 18.41 5.02 -1.12
CA SER A 85 18.64 4.38 -2.42
C SER A 85 18.88 5.41 -3.51
N ASP A 86 18.14 6.53 -3.52
CA ASP A 86 18.34 7.57 -4.53
C ASP A 86 19.68 8.31 -4.35
N ILE A 87 20.07 8.64 -3.11
CA ILE A 87 21.37 9.29 -2.82
C ILE A 87 22.55 8.39 -3.21
N ILE A 88 22.52 7.11 -2.85
CA ILE A 88 23.59 6.17 -3.20
C ILE A 88 23.63 5.97 -4.71
N SER A 89 22.47 5.77 -5.34
CA SER A 89 22.36 5.61 -6.80
C SER A 89 22.94 6.80 -7.55
N PHE A 90 22.65 8.01 -7.07
CA PHE A 90 23.20 9.24 -7.62
C PHE A 90 24.73 9.35 -7.42
N SER A 91 25.23 8.91 -6.26
CA SER A 91 26.66 8.93 -5.97
C SER A 91 27.46 7.98 -6.88
N ILE A 92 26.87 6.86 -7.28
CA ILE A 92 27.48 5.89 -8.20
C ILE A 92 27.37 6.34 -9.65
N PHE A 93 26.20 6.83 -10.06
CA PHE A 93 25.94 7.29 -11.41
C PHE A 93 25.44 8.74 -11.36
N PRO A 94 26.37 9.73 -11.33
CA PRO A 94 26.00 11.13 -11.20
C PRO A 94 25.25 11.60 -12.45
N THR A 95 23.93 11.72 -12.33
CA THR A 95 23.04 12.29 -13.35
C THR A 95 22.72 13.76 -13.02
N PHE A 96 21.62 14.31 -13.56
CA PHE A 96 21.08 15.57 -13.05
C PHE A 96 20.43 15.36 -11.68
N TYR A 97 20.94 16.03 -10.64
CA TYR A 97 20.35 16.01 -9.32
C TYR A 97 19.24 17.04 -9.20
N ASN A 98 18.10 16.62 -8.65
CA ASN A 98 17.07 17.53 -8.21
C ASN A 98 16.39 16.95 -6.97
N VAL A 99 16.15 17.79 -5.97
CA VAL A 99 15.46 17.42 -4.73
C VAL A 99 14.08 16.81 -5.01
N TYR A 100 13.41 17.23 -6.09
CA TYR A 100 12.11 16.63 -6.49
C TYR A 100 12.22 15.16 -6.91
N TYR A 101 13.35 14.71 -7.44
CA TYR A 101 13.55 13.28 -7.76
C TYR A 101 13.72 12.44 -6.50
N THR A 102 14.50 12.92 -5.54
CA THR A 102 14.61 12.27 -4.23
C THR A 102 13.26 12.29 -3.52
N LEU A 103 12.51 13.38 -3.61
CA LEU A 103 11.15 13.47 -3.06
C LEU A 103 10.22 12.43 -3.70
N ALA A 104 10.23 12.26 -5.02
CA ALA A 104 9.46 11.22 -5.69
C ALA A 104 9.86 9.80 -5.24
N ALA A 105 11.16 9.55 -5.01
CA ALA A 105 11.63 8.28 -4.44
C ALA A 105 11.11 8.05 -3.00
N VAL A 106 11.10 9.09 -2.16
CA VAL A 106 10.51 9.03 -0.81
C VAL A 106 9.00 8.75 -0.88
N VAL A 107 8.28 9.48 -1.74
CA VAL A 107 6.83 9.32 -1.95
C VAL A 107 6.48 7.89 -2.36
N ASN A 108 7.27 7.27 -3.26
CA ASN A 108 7.07 5.88 -3.66
C ASN A 108 7.03 4.92 -2.46
N GLY A 109 7.95 5.10 -1.50
CA GLY A 109 8.03 4.28 -0.30
C GLY A 109 6.93 4.60 0.72
N VAL A 110 6.60 5.88 0.89
CA VAL A 110 5.55 6.32 1.82
C VAL A 110 4.18 5.83 1.35
N VAL A 111 3.80 6.10 0.10
CA VAL A 111 2.45 5.80 -0.43
C VAL A 111 2.18 4.30 -0.42
N SER A 112 3.15 3.50 -0.87
CA SER A 112 3.05 2.03 -0.82
C SER A 112 2.89 1.50 0.61
N GLY A 113 3.59 2.08 1.59
CA GLY A 113 3.46 1.72 2.99
C GLY A 113 2.16 2.15 3.65
N VAL A 114 1.63 3.33 3.33
CA VAL A 114 0.31 3.78 3.82
C VAL A 114 -0.80 2.87 3.30
N VAL A 115 -0.80 2.57 1.99
CA VAL A 115 -1.79 1.67 1.40
C VAL A 115 -1.65 0.25 1.95
N GLY A 116 -0.42 -0.23 2.13
CA GLY A 116 -0.15 -1.52 2.78
C GLY A 116 -0.72 -1.59 4.19
N LEU A 117 -0.54 -0.54 5.00
CA LEU A 117 -1.12 -0.44 6.35
C LEU A 117 -2.65 -0.47 6.30
N LEU A 118 -3.27 0.28 5.38
CA LEU A 118 -4.72 0.34 5.23
C LEU A 118 -5.33 -1.02 4.81
N PHE A 119 -4.83 -1.61 3.74
CA PHE A 119 -5.44 -2.81 3.16
C PHE A 119 -5.02 -4.11 3.85
N VAL A 120 -3.73 -4.27 4.17
CA VAL A 120 -3.19 -5.53 4.69
C VAL A 120 -3.39 -5.64 6.20
N LYS A 121 -3.32 -4.53 6.94
CA LYS A 121 -3.48 -4.52 8.40
C LYS A 121 -4.89 -4.09 8.81
N PHE A 122 -5.31 -2.89 8.45
CA PHE A 122 -6.57 -2.32 8.95
C PHE A 122 -7.79 -3.08 8.43
N PHE A 123 -7.95 -3.26 7.11
CA PHE A 123 -9.10 -3.99 6.57
C PHE A 123 -9.13 -5.46 7.01
N LYS A 124 -7.97 -6.12 7.05
CA LYS A 124 -7.87 -7.49 7.56
C LYS A 124 -8.31 -7.59 9.02
N TYR A 125 -7.99 -6.61 9.85
CA TYR A 125 -8.41 -6.60 11.24
C TYR A 125 -9.92 -6.35 11.40
N VAL A 126 -10.42 -5.28 10.79
CA VAL A 126 -11.82 -4.84 10.91
C VAL A 126 -12.77 -5.84 10.25
N PHE A 127 -12.45 -6.27 9.04
CA PHE A 127 -13.35 -7.06 8.18
C PHE A 127 -12.93 -8.52 8.01
N GLY A 128 -11.73 -8.91 8.48
CA GLY A 128 -11.29 -10.31 8.53
C GLY A 128 -11.71 -11.04 9.81
N GLY A 129 -12.62 -10.46 10.61
CA GLY A 129 -13.23 -11.09 11.78
C GLY A 129 -12.43 -11.03 13.07
N GLN A 130 -11.17 -10.58 13.01
CA GLN A 130 -10.31 -10.40 14.19
C GLN A 130 -10.88 -9.34 15.14
N PHE A 131 -11.43 -8.25 14.60
CA PHE A 131 -12.09 -7.22 15.38
C PHE A 131 -13.31 -7.77 16.14
N ILE A 132 -14.18 -8.51 15.46
CA ILE A 132 -15.35 -9.13 16.10
C ILE A 132 -14.91 -10.13 17.18
N GLU A 133 -13.88 -10.92 16.90
CA GLU A 133 -13.26 -11.82 17.89
C GLU A 133 -12.79 -11.05 19.13
N SER A 134 -12.13 -9.90 18.94
CA SER A 134 -11.61 -9.05 20.03
C SER A 134 -12.72 -8.49 20.93
N ILE A 135 -13.89 -8.14 20.35
CA ILE A 135 -15.07 -7.68 21.10
C ILE A 135 -15.59 -8.80 22.00
N TYR A 136 -15.75 -10.02 21.44
CA TYR A 136 -16.22 -11.17 22.22
C TYR A 136 -15.25 -11.53 23.35
N VAL A 137 -13.94 -11.54 23.07
CA VAL A 137 -12.90 -11.79 24.09
C VAL A 137 -13.01 -10.79 25.24
N SER A 138 -13.14 -9.50 24.92
CA SER A 138 -13.20 -8.43 25.92
C SER A 138 -14.48 -8.52 26.76
N LYS A 139 -15.62 -8.83 26.14
CA LYS A 139 -16.91 -9.01 26.83
C LYS A 139 -16.90 -10.24 27.75
N ILE A 140 -16.36 -11.36 27.28
CA ILE A 140 -16.17 -12.58 28.09
C ILE A 140 -15.24 -12.31 29.27
N TYR A 141 -14.15 -11.57 29.06
CA TYR A 141 -13.21 -11.20 30.12
C TYR A 141 -13.89 -10.36 31.23
N TYR A 142 -14.65 -9.33 30.85
CA TYR A 142 -15.38 -8.50 31.82
C TYR A 142 -16.42 -9.32 32.61
N LEU A 143 -17.17 -10.19 31.94
CA LEU A 143 -18.15 -11.05 32.60
C LEU A 143 -17.49 -12.06 33.54
N ASN A 144 -16.35 -12.63 33.16
CA ASN A 144 -15.56 -13.50 34.04
C ASN A 144 -15.06 -12.75 35.29
N LYS A 145 -14.58 -11.51 35.15
CA LYS A 145 -14.16 -10.68 36.29
C LYS A 145 -15.34 -10.40 37.24
N LYS A 146 -16.51 -10.08 36.68
CA LYS A 146 -17.75 -9.89 37.45
C LYS A 146 -18.20 -11.16 38.17
N LEU A 147 -18.10 -12.31 37.49
CA LEU A 147 -18.43 -13.62 38.05
C LEU A 147 -17.53 -13.97 39.24
N ILE A 148 -16.22 -13.76 39.12
CA ILE A 148 -15.26 -14.01 40.21
C ILE A 148 -15.60 -13.16 41.44
N LYS A 149 -15.91 -11.87 41.25
CA LYS A 149 -16.29 -10.96 42.35
C LYS A 149 -17.57 -11.40 43.06
N ILE A 150 -18.59 -11.83 42.31
CA ILE A 150 -19.86 -12.29 42.88
C ILE A 150 -19.70 -13.64 43.59
N LYS A 151 -18.93 -14.57 43.02
CA LYS A 151 -18.67 -15.88 43.62
C LYS A 151 -17.92 -15.78 44.95
N SER A 152 -17.05 -14.77 45.10
CA SER A 152 -16.35 -14.46 46.35
C SER A 152 -17.27 -13.91 47.45
N ASN A 153 -18.35 -13.21 47.08
CA ASN A 153 -19.21 -12.54 48.05
C ASN A 153 -20.47 -13.35 48.40
N ASN A 154 -21.04 -14.11 47.44
CA ASN A 154 -22.28 -14.88 47.63
C ASN A 154 -22.27 -16.16 46.75
N PRO A 155 -21.83 -17.31 47.29
CA PRO A 155 -21.60 -18.54 46.52
C PRO A 155 -22.86 -19.14 45.87
N GLU A 156 -24.04 -18.95 46.46
CA GLU A 156 -25.29 -19.62 46.04
C GLU A 156 -26.23 -18.74 45.20
N SER A 157 -25.80 -17.55 44.77
CA SER A 157 -26.70 -16.65 44.06
C SER A 157 -27.11 -17.20 42.68
N LYS A 158 -28.43 -17.21 42.39
CA LYS A 158 -28.98 -17.54 41.04
C LYS A 158 -28.33 -16.71 39.91
N LYS A 159 -27.80 -15.52 40.23
CA LYS A 159 -27.06 -14.63 39.33
C LYS A 159 -25.76 -15.25 38.80
N ILE A 160 -25.12 -16.18 39.52
CA ILE A 160 -23.91 -16.89 39.05
C ILE A 160 -24.24 -17.77 37.85
N LYS A 161 -25.32 -18.56 37.93
CA LYS A 161 -25.74 -19.46 36.84
C LYS A 161 -26.14 -18.67 35.59
N GLN A 162 -26.82 -17.53 35.75
CA GLN A 162 -27.14 -16.63 34.64
C GLN A 162 -25.89 -16.04 33.96
N LEU A 163 -24.88 -15.63 34.74
CA LEU A 163 -23.62 -15.11 34.21
C LEU A 163 -22.82 -16.20 33.48
N GLN A 164 -22.76 -17.42 34.03
CA GLN A 164 -22.12 -18.57 33.41
C GLN A 164 -22.77 -18.90 32.06
N ASN A 165 -24.09 -19.01 32.01
CA ASN A 165 -24.82 -19.27 30.77
C ASN A 165 -24.55 -18.20 29.72
N ARG A 166 -24.51 -16.92 30.13
CA ARG A 166 -24.22 -15.81 29.22
C ARG A 166 -22.78 -15.84 28.70
N ILE A 167 -21.81 -16.25 29.53
CA ILE A 167 -20.41 -16.44 29.11
C ILE A 167 -20.32 -17.59 28.09
N ILE A 168 -20.99 -18.72 28.35
CA ILE A 168 -21.03 -19.87 27.44
C ILE A 168 -21.65 -19.47 26.10
N GLN A 169 -22.81 -18.82 26.11
CA GLN A 169 -23.48 -18.34 24.89
C GLN A 169 -22.60 -17.39 24.07
N LEU A 170 -21.84 -16.49 24.71
CA LEU A 170 -20.90 -15.61 24.03
C LEU A 170 -19.69 -16.38 23.48
N GLY A 171 -19.24 -17.42 24.17
CA GLY A 171 -18.20 -18.33 23.69
C GLY A 171 -18.61 -19.08 22.43
N GLU A 172 -19.83 -19.62 22.42
CA GLU A 172 -20.40 -20.30 21.25
C GLU A 172 -20.59 -19.34 20.07
N LYS A 173 -21.14 -18.13 20.31
CA LYS A 173 -21.26 -17.09 19.27
C LYS A 173 -19.91 -16.68 18.70
N ARG A 174 -18.87 -16.58 19.54
CA ARG A 174 -17.49 -16.31 19.08
C ARG A 174 -16.97 -17.44 18.19
N LYS A 175 -17.14 -18.71 18.61
CA LYS A 175 -16.68 -19.88 17.87
C LYS A 175 -17.39 -19.97 16.51
N MET A 176 -18.71 -19.79 16.49
CA MET A 176 -19.52 -19.74 15.28
C MET A 176 -19.04 -18.64 14.33
N ASN A 177 -18.81 -17.41 14.82
CA ASN A 177 -18.28 -16.33 13.98
C ASN A 177 -16.86 -16.61 13.47
N SER A 178 -15.99 -17.27 14.25
CA SER A 178 -14.65 -17.65 13.77
C SER A 178 -14.68 -18.69 12.65
N MET A 179 -15.68 -19.58 12.66
CA MET A 179 -15.91 -20.58 11.61
C MET A 179 -16.62 -19.98 10.39
N MET A 180 -17.52 -19.01 10.60
CA MET A 180 -18.23 -18.27 9.56
C MET A 180 -17.45 -17.10 8.97
N ASN A 181 -16.19 -16.84 9.41
CA ASN A 181 -15.34 -15.78 8.88
C ASN A 181 -15.18 -15.96 7.37
N SER A 182 -16.11 -15.36 6.64
CA SER A 182 -16.24 -15.54 5.22
C SER A 182 -15.19 -14.64 4.58
N PRO A 183 -14.19 -15.21 3.87
CA PRO A 183 -13.26 -14.39 3.10
C PRO A 183 -14.02 -13.47 2.14
N LYS A 184 -15.29 -13.75 1.78
CA LYS A 184 -16.11 -12.95 0.88
C LYS A 184 -16.30 -11.51 1.34
N HIS A 185 -16.55 -11.24 2.62
CA HIS A 185 -16.76 -9.85 3.10
C HIS A 185 -15.47 -9.02 2.96
N LEU A 186 -14.35 -9.58 3.39
CA LEU A 186 -13.04 -8.93 3.25
C LEU A 186 -12.71 -8.68 1.77
N LEU A 187 -12.95 -9.65 0.89
CA LEU A 187 -12.72 -9.49 -0.55
C LEU A 187 -13.60 -8.38 -1.15
N ASN A 188 -14.89 -8.32 -0.80
CA ASN A 188 -15.81 -7.33 -1.34
C ASN A 188 -15.47 -5.92 -0.87
N ILE A 189 -15.10 -5.75 0.40
CA ILE A 189 -14.71 -4.43 0.93
C ILE A 189 -13.42 -3.94 0.28
N ASN A 190 -12.43 -4.82 0.09
CA ASN A 190 -11.22 -4.47 -0.64
C ASN A 190 -11.55 -4.03 -2.08
N LEU A 191 -12.43 -4.74 -2.79
CA LEU A 191 -12.87 -4.36 -4.12
C LEU A 191 -13.58 -3.00 -4.13
N ILE A 192 -14.62 -2.83 -3.32
CA ILE A 192 -15.42 -1.59 -3.28
C ILE A 192 -14.52 -0.39 -2.94
N THR A 193 -13.68 -0.52 -1.92
CA THR A 193 -12.75 0.56 -1.56
C THR A 193 -11.80 0.89 -2.70
N SER A 194 -11.23 -0.13 -3.36
CA SER A 194 -10.33 0.10 -4.49
C SER A 194 -11.00 0.80 -5.68
N ILE A 195 -12.26 0.43 -5.99
CA ILE A 195 -13.03 1.10 -7.05
C ILE A 195 -13.27 2.56 -6.67
N ILE A 196 -13.71 2.84 -5.44
CA ILE A 196 -13.94 4.21 -4.97
C ILE A 196 -12.66 5.04 -5.10
N LEU A 197 -11.52 4.54 -4.61
CA LEU A 197 -10.25 5.26 -4.67
C LEU A 197 -9.81 5.52 -6.12
N LEU A 198 -9.87 4.51 -7.00
CA LEU A 198 -9.51 4.68 -8.41
C LEU A 198 -10.46 5.66 -9.12
N SER A 199 -11.76 5.55 -8.91
CA SER A 199 -12.75 6.48 -9.47
C SER A 199 -12.57 7.91 -8.96
N THR A 200 -12.13 8.11 -7.72
CA THR A 200 -11.80 9.46 -7.22
C THR A 200 -10.58 10.06 -7.92
N ILE A 201 -9.58 9.24 -8.27
CA ILE A 201 -8.41 9.68 -9.04
C ILE A 201 -8.84 10.06 -10.46
N CYS A 202 -9.62 9.21 -11.13
CA CYS A 202 -10.22 9.49 -12.44
C CYS A 202 -10.99 10.82 -12.42
N LEU A 203 -11.90 10.98 -11.46
CA LEU A 203 -12.70 12.20 -11.36
C LEU A 203 -11.84 13.45 -11.11
N ALA A 204 -10.79 13.34 -10.28
CA ALA A 204 -9.87 14.44 -10.05
C ALA A 204 -9.09 14.82 -11.32
N ILE A 205 -8.58 13.84 -12.07
CA ILE A 205 -7.89 14.05 -13.34
C ILE A 205 -8.83 14.72 -14.35
N PHE A 206 -10.04 14.17 -14.52
CA PHE A 206 -11.06 14.74 -15.40
C PHE A 206 -11.34 16.20 -15.06
N ILE A 207 -11.59 16.54 -13.79
CA ILE A 207 -11.87 17.92 -13.35
C ILE A 207 -10.69 18.85 -13.64
N ILE A 208 -9.47 18.41 -13.29
CA ILE A 208 -8.26 19.23 -13.50
C ILE A 208 -8.07 19.53 -14.98
N VAL A 209 -8.14 18.52 -15.85
CA VAL A 209 -7.88 18.71 -17.28
C VAL A 209 -9.02 19.46 -17.95
N MET A 210 -10.29 19.17 -17.62
CA MET A 210 -11.42 19.84 -18.24
C MET A 210 -11.52 21.32 -17.87
N TYR A 211 -11.37 21.66 -16.59
CA TYR A 211 -11.70 23.00 -16.09
C TYR A 211 -10.48 23.89 -15.83
N LYS A 212 -9.30 23.32 -15.51
CA LYS A 212 -8.11 24.13 -15.17
C LYS A 212 -7.13 24.29 -16.32
N VAL A 213 -7.20 23.44 -17.34
CA VAL A 213 -6.26 23.48 -18.48
C VAL A 213 -6.97 24.08 -19.69
N ASP A 214 -6.42 25.18 -20.20
CA ASP A 214 -6.90 25.87 -21.39
C ASP A 214 -6.65 25.04 -22.66
N ASP A 215 -7.62 25.04 -23.57
CA ASP A 215 -7.62 24.30 -24.82
C ASP A 215 -6.48 24.75 -25.75
N GLN A 216 -6.10 26.03 -25.70
CA GLN A 216 -4.99 26.56 -26.50
C GLN A 216 -3.65 25.97 -26.06
N ILE A 217 -3.45 25.76 -24.75
CA ILE A 217 -2.22 25.17 -24.20
C ILE A 217 -2.13 23.70 -24.63
N ILE A 218 -3.25 22.97 -24.61
CA ILE A 218 -3.29 21.57 -25.04
C ILE A 218 -2.95 21.46 -26.53
N LYS A 219 -3.59 22.27 -27.38
CA LYS A 219 -3.32 22.23 -28.83
C LYS A 219 -1.88 22.54 -29.19
N ASN A 220 -1.24 23.47 -28.47
CA ASN A 220 0.10 23.95 -28.82
C ASN A 220 1.24 23.16 -28.15
N LYS A 221 0.97 22.49 -27.01
CA LYS A 221 2.03 21.88 -26.17
C LYS A 221 1.81 20.42 -25.82
N SER A 222 0.62 19.86 -26.04
CA SER A 222 0.36 18.43 -25.82
C SER A 222 0.80 17.61 -27.02
N ILE A 223 1.31 16.41 -26.77
CA ILE A 223 1.53 15.37 -27.79
C ILE A 223 0.21 15.00 -28.47
N ILE A 224 -0.89 15.06 -27.72
CA ILE A 224 -2.24 14.79 -28.21
C ILE A 224 -2.97 16.15 -28.27
N PRO A 225 -3.09 16.78 -29.45
CA PRO A 225 -3.65 18.12 -29.62
C PRO A 225 -5.20 18.13 -29.57
N ASN A 226 -5.80 17.20 -28.84
CA ASN A 226 -7.24 17.10 -28.61
C ASN A 226 -7.49 16.80 -27.13
N LYS A 227 -8.20 17.70 -26.45
CA LYS A 227 -8.50 17.60 -25.01
C LYS A 227 -9.22 16.32 -24.64
N ILE A 228 -10.22 15.92 -25.42
CA ILE A 228 -11.02 14.72 -25.15
C ILE A 228 -10.15 13.47 -25.33
N ALA A 229 -9.35 13.42 -26.40
CA ALA A 229 -8.45 12.30 -26.66
C ALA A 229 -7.34 12.21 -25.59
N LEU A 230 -6.83 13.35 -25.11
CA LEU A 230 -5.87 13.40 -24.02
C LEU A 230 -6.49 12.79 -22.76
N ILE A 231 -7.65 13.29 -22.31
CA ILE A 231 -8.38 12.78 -21.13
C ILE A 231 -8.63 11.28 -21.27
N ALA A 232 -9.16 10.82 -22.42
CA ALA A 232 -9.40 9.40 -22.66
C ALA A 232 -8.13 8.56 -22.50
N THR A 233 -6.98 9.08 -22.96
CA THR A 233 -5.68 8.42 -22.78
C THR A 233 -5.27 8.38 -21.30
N MET A 234 -5.43 9.49 -20.56
CA MET A 234 -5.11 9.54 -19.12
C MET A 234 -5.95 8.55 -18.31
N GLU A 235 -7.24 8.49 -18.62
CA GLU A 235 -8.23 7.68 -17.89
C GLU A 235 -8.13 6.19 -18.24
N SER A 236 -7.67 5.85 -19.45
CA SER A 236 -7.63 4.47 -19.95
C SER A 236 -6.92 3.51 -19.00
N GLY A 237 -5.78 3.91 -18.42
CA GLY A 237 -5.01 3.09 -17.49
C GLY A 237 -5.80 2.75 -16.23
N TYR A 238 -6.47 3.74 -15.62
CA TYR A 238 -7.26 3.58 -14.41
C TYR A 238 -8.56 2.79 -14.66
N LEU A 239 -9.24 3.05 -15.78
CA LEU A 239 -10.42 2.29 -16.18
C LEU A 239 -10.10 0.81 -16.39
N LEU A 240 -8.96 0.50 -17.03
CA LEU A 240 -8.51 -0.87 -17.21
C LEU A 240 -8.17 -1.53 -15.87
N MET A 241 -7.65 -0.78 -14.89
CA MET A 241 -7.43 -1.29 -13.53
C MET A 241 -8.73 -1.60 -12.79
N ILE A 242 -9.73 -0.73 -12.90
CA ILE A 242 -11.06 -0.97 -12.32
C ILE A 242 -11.65 -2.26 -12.92
N LEU A 243 -11.64 -2.38 -14.25
CA LEU A 243 -12.12 -3.58 -14.95
C LEU A 243 -11.36 -4.83 -14.51
N PHE A 244 -10.03 -4.73 -14.43
CA PHE A 244 -9.17 -5.81 -13.98
C PHE A 244 -9.50 -6.26 -12.55
N LEU A 245 -9.71 -5.35 -11.61
CA LEU A 245 -10.06 -5.69 -10.23
C LEU A 245 -11.43 -6.38 -10.15
N ILE A 246 -12.40 -5.94 -10.95
CA ILE A 246 -13.72 -6.58 -11.05
C ILE A 246 -13.58 -8.02 -11.56
N ILE A 247 -12.83 -8.24 -12.65
CA ILE A 247 -12.60 -9.58 -13.20
C ILE A 247 -11.80 -10.45 -12.23
N ALA A 248 -10.73 -9.89 -11.64
CA ALA A 248 -9.85 -10.57 -10.70
C ALA A 248 -10.60 -11.07 -9.47
N ARG A 249 -11.64 -10.34 -9.01
CA ARG A 249 -12.48 -10.73 -7.88
C ARG A 249 -13.10 -12.11 -8.06
N PHE A 250 -13.46 -12.48 -9.28
CA PHE A 250 -14.13 -13.74 -9.60
C PHE A 250 -13.17 -14.82 -10.12
N LYS A 251 -12.07 -14.44 -10.77
CA LYS A 251 -11.14 -15.38 -11.41
C LYS A 251 -9.94 -15.79 -10.52
N ILE A 252 -9.52 -14.94 -9.57
CA ILE A 252 -8.29 -15.15 -8.78
C ILE A 252 -8.61 -15.74 -7.39
N ARG A 253 -7.72 -16.59 -6.87
CA ARG A 253 -7.82 -17.14 -5.51
C ARG A 253 -7.87 -16.01 -4.46
N PRO A 254 -8.74 -16.10 -3.42
CA PRO A 254 -8.91 -15.08 -2.40
C PRO A 254 -7.62 -14.51 -1.79
N LYS A 255 -6.68 -15.39 -1.41
CA LYS A 255 -5.40 -14.98 -0.80
C LYS A 255 -4.57 -14.10 -1.74
N ARG A 256 -4.56 -14.38 -3.04
CA ARG A 256 -3.82 -13.61 -4.04
C ARG A 256 -4.53 -12.29 -4.35
N PHE A 257 -5.86 -12.31 -4.42
CA PHE A 257 -6.65 -11.10 -4.63
C PHE A 257 -6.40 -10.04 -3.54
N LEU A 258 -6.36 -10.45 -2.26
CA LEU A 258 -6.07 -9.54 -1.14
C LEU A 258 -4.66 -8.92 -1.18
N VAL A 259 -3.75 -9.48 -1.98
CA VAL A 259 -2.42 -8.92 -2.22
C VAL A 259 -2.41 -8.01 -3.45
N ILE A 260 -3.09 -8.41 -4.53
CA ILE A 260 -3.14 -7.65 -5.79
C ILE A 260 -3.85 -6.31 -5.61
N VAL A 261 -4.99 -6.29 -4.91
CA VAL A 261 -5.80 -5.06 -4.74
C VAL A 261 -4.99 -3.87 -4.22
N PRO A 262 -4.29 -3.97 -3.07
CA PRO A 262 -3.50 -2.83 -2.60
C PRO A 262 -2.35 -2.45 -3.54
N ILE A 263 -1.76 -3.40 -4.25
CA ILE A 263 -0.70 -3.13 -5.25
C ILE A 263 -1.23 -2.28 -6.39
N VAL A 264 -2.42 -2.59 -6.91
CA VAL A 264 -3.10 -1.77 -7.92
C VAL A 264 -3.35 -0.37 -7.37
N VAL A 265 -3.94 -0.28 -6.16
CA VAL A 265 -4.31 1.00 -5.54
C VAL A 265 -3.09 1.89 -5.33
N PHE A 266 -2.02 1.42 -4.69
CA PHE A 266 -0.86 2.30 -4.48
C PHE A 266 -0.13 2.61 -5.79
N SER A 267 -0.15 1.72 -6.79
CA SER A 267 0.47 2.02 -8.09
C SER A 267 -0.23 3.19 -8.78
N ALA A 268 -1.57 3.24 -8.69
CA ALA A 268 -2.37 4.36 -9.18
C ALA A 268 -2.08 5.67 -8.42
N PHE A 269 -2.05 5.64 -7.08
CA PHE A 269 -1.72 6.82 -6.27
C PHE A 269 -0.31 7.33 -6.51
N ILE A 270 0.66 6.42 -6.64
CA ILE A 270 2.04 6.80 -6.89
C ILE A 270 2.16 7.55 -8.21
N GLU A 271 1.52 7.05 -9.28
CA GLU A 271 1.59 7.72 -10.58
C GLU A 271 0.93 9.11 -10.54
N SER A 272 -0.26 9.23 -9.91
CA SER A 272 -0.96 10.50 -9.82
C SER A 272 -0.18 11.57 -9.03
N ILE A 273 0.63 11.16 -8.06
CA ILE A 273 1.49 12.06 -7.28
C ILE A 273 2.82 12.32 -8.01
N ASN A 274 3.42 11.30 -8.64
CA ASN A 274 4.73 11.44 -9.26
C ASN A 274 4.69 12.27 -10.54
N VAL A 275 3.64 12.17 -11.37
CA VAL A 275 3.53 12.93 -12.62
C VAL A 275 3.82 14.44 -12.42
N PRO A 276 3.16 15.15 -11.47
CA PRO A 276 3.46 16.56 -11.22
C PRO A 276 4.82 16.80 -10.53
N ILE A 277 5.30 15.89 -9.68
CA ILE A 277 6.62 16.06 -9.03
C ILE A 277 7.74 15.93 -10.06
N LEU A 278 7.65 14.95 -10.94
CA LEU A 278 8.64 14.70 -12.00
C LEU A 278 8.62 15.82 -13.04
N SER A 279 7.45 16.31 -13.43
CA SER A 279 7.37 17.43 -14.37
C SER A 279 7.98 18.72 -13.80
N LEU A 280 7.82 18.97 -12.49
CA LEU A 280 8.49 20.07 -11.80
C LEU A 280 10.00 19.90 -11.81
N ALA A 281 10.49 18.69 -11.57
CA ALA A 281 11.91 18.39 -11.59
C ALA A 281 12.52 18.62 -12.99
N ASP A 282 11.86 18.07 -14.02
CA ASP A 282 12.29 18.13 -15.42
C ASP A 282 12.31 19.58 -15.91
N SER A 283 11.26 20.36 -15.60
CA SER A 283 11.18 21.77 -16.00
C SER A 283 12.30 22.65 -15.42
N LYS A 284 12.78 22.35 -14.21
CA LYS A 284 13.87 23.10 -13.57
C LYS A 284 15.23 22.76 -14.15
N ILE A 285 15.40 21.51 -14.60
CA ILE A 285 16.64 21.07 -15.26
C ILE A 285 16.70 21.61 -16.69
N ALA A 286 15.55 21.66 -17.37
CA ALA A 286 15.42 22.20 -18.73
C ALA A 286 15.45 23.73 -18.81
N SER A 287 15.95 24.45 -17.79
CA SER A 287 15.90 25.91 -17.63
C SER A 287 16.56 26.77 -18.74
N GLY A 288 17.07 26.17 -19.82
CA GLY A 288 17.47 26.84 -21.05
C GLY A 288 16.42 26.83 -22.19
N SER A 289 15.33 26.07 -22.06
CA SER A 289 14.23 26.05 -23.02
C SER A 289 12.98 26.69 -22.43
N SER A 290 12.24 27.47 -23.22
CA SER A 290 10.96 28.08 -22.86
C SER A 290 9.81 27.05 -22.75
N GLU A 291 10.12 25.83 -22.34
CA GLU A 291 9.14 24.77 -22.20
C GLU A 291 8.45 24.87 -20.83
N SER A 292 7.13 25.05 -20.86
CA SER A 292 6.33 25.10 -19.65
C SER A 292 6.26 23.73 -18.98
N ILE A 293 6.20 23.69 -17.64
CA ILE A 293 5.91 22.50 -16.81
C ILE A 293 4.81 21.61 -17.41
N ILE A 294 3.79 22.23 -18.01
CA ILE A 294 2.64 21.57 -18.63
C ILE A 294 3.05 20.63 -19.77
N THR A 295 4.07 20.97 -20.56
CA THR A 295 4.60 20.12 -21.65
C THR A 295 5.18 18.82 -21.07
N PHE A 296 6.01 18.92 -20.03
CA PHE A 296 6.56 17.76 -19.34
C PHE A 296 5.46 16.93 -18.68
N MET A 297 4.45 17.57 -18.08
CA MET A 297 3.28 16.84 -17.56
C MET A 297 2.63 16.00 -18.65
N PHE A 298 2.37 16.54 -19.85
CA PHE A 298 1.76 15.77 -20.94
C PHE A 298 2.62 14.60 -21.40
N GLN A 299 3.96 14.76 -21.47
CA GLN A 299 4.87 13.66 -21.80
C GLN A 299 4.77 12.51 -20.79
N HIS A 300 4.76 12.83 -19.50
CA HIS A 300 4.59 11.84 -18.44
C HIS A 300 3.24 11.14 -18.48
N ILE A 301 2.19 11.92 -18.75
CA ILE A 301 0.80 11.48 -18.81
C ILE A 301 0.54 10.48 -19.94
N VAL A 302 1.11 10.69 -21.13
CA VAL A 302 0.89 9.79 -22.28
C VAL A 302 1.41 8.38 -21.99
N LEU A 303 2.52 8.28 -21.26
CA LEU A 303 3.14 6.99 -20.90
C LEU A 303 2.58 6.38 -19.61
N SER A 304 1.84 7.15 -18.80
CA SER A 304 1.30 6.73 -17.51
C SER A 304 0.52 5.40 -17.59
N PRO A 305 -0.44 5.19 -18.52
CA PRO A 305 -1.19 3.93 -18.57
C PRO A 305 -0.29 2.70 -18.65
N VAL A 306 0.73 2.72 -19.51
CA VAL A 306 1.68 1.62 -19.67
C VAL A 306 2.56 1.46 -18.43
N LYS A 307 3.07 2.57 -17.89
CA LYS A 307 3.92 2.59 -16.68
C LYS A 307 3.21 2.00 -15.47
N ILE A 308 1.94 2.36 -15.23
CA ILE A 308 1.21 1.86 -14.06
C ILE A 308 1.04 0.32 -14.15
N TRP A 309 0.73 -0.21 -15.34
CA TRP A 309 0.60 -1.65 -15.56
C TRP A 309 1.92 -2.41 -15.40
N ALA A 310 2.99 -1.92 -16.00
CA ALA A 310 4.32 -2.51 -15.84
C ALA A 310 4.74 -2.53 -14.37
N ASN A 311 4.56 -1.40 -13.67
CA ASN A 311 4.84 -1.28 -12.23
C ASN A 311 4.03 -2.29 -11.41
N MET A 312 2.72 -2.37 -11.63
CA MET A 312 1.85 -3.28 -10.89
C MET A 312 2.30 -4.74 -11.02
N PHE A 313 2.58 -5.21 -12.23
CA PHE A 313 3.00 -6.60 -12.46
C PHE A 313 4.33 -6.92 -11.78
N ILE A 314 5.34 -6.08 -11.99
CA ILE A 314 6.68 -6.33 -11.42
C ILE A 314 6.63 -6.34 -9.90
N ILE A 315 5.88 -5.41 -9.30
CA ILE A 315 5.74 -5.35 -7.84
C ILE A 315 5.02 -6.58 -7.30
N TYR A 316 3.96 -7.05 -7.97
CA TYR A 316 3.26 -8.27 -7.58
C TYR A 316 4.18 -9.49 -7.61
N PHE A 317 4.93 -9.71 -8.69
CA PHE A 317 5.85 -10.83 -8.77
C PHE A 317 6.94 -10.75 -7.72
N THR A 318 7.55 -9.59 -7.56
CA THR A 318 8.64 -9.40 -6.59
C THR A 318 8.14 -9.58 -5.15
N TYR A 319 6.96 -9.03 -4.82
CA TYR A 319 6.32 -9.26 -3.52
C TYR A 319 6.07 -10.75 -3.26
N SER A 320 5.60 -11.49 -4.27
CA SER A 320 5.31 -12.92 -4.13
C SER A 320 6.55 -13.75 -3.77
N ILE A 321 7.74 -13.28 -4.14
CA ILE A 321 9.04 -13.91 -3.82
C ILE A 321 9.54 -13.44 -2.44
N ILE A 322 9.49 -12.14 -2.17
CA ILE A 322 10.11 -11.55 -0.96
C ILE A 322 9.26 -11.76 0.30
N ALA A 323 7.94 -11.61 0.21
CA ALA A 323 7.07 -11.64 1.38
C ALA A 323 7.13 -12.97 2.17
N PRO A 324 7.20 -14.15 1.53
CA PRO A 324 7.41 -15.41 2.23
C PRO A 324 8.75 -15.48 2.95
N LEU A 325 9.83 -14.95 2.34
CA LEU A 325 11.18 -14.98 2.93
C LEU A 325 11.27 -14.14 4.20
N VAL A 326 10.63 -12.97 4.20
CA VAL A 326 10.56 -12.08 5.37
C VAL A 326 9.75 -12.73 6.49
N ASN A 327 8.64 -13.41 6.17
CA ASN A 327 7.71 -13.96 7.14
C ASN A 327 7.95 -15.42 7.53
N LYS A 328 8.94 -16.10 6.93
CA LYS A 328 9.17 -17.56 7.05
C LYS A 328 9.24 -18.09 8.49
N ASN A 329 9.74 -17.31 9.45
CA ASN A 329 9.84 -17.76 10.85
C ASN A 329 8.75 -17.21 11.77
N ASN A 330 7.81 -16.39 11.27
CA ASN A 330 6.71 -15.94 12.11
C ASN A 330 5.75 -17.09 12.47
N GLU A 331 5.79 -18.21 11.73
CA GLU A 331 5.06 -19.44 12.05
C GLU A 331 5.87 -20.42 12.92
N ILE A 332 7.19 -20.20 13.09
CA ILE A 332 8.09 -21.09 13.84
C ILE A 332 8.27 -20.60 15.30
N VAL A 333 7.97 -19.34 15.57
CA VAL A 333 8.02 -18.78 16.93
C VAL A 333 6.61 -18.88 17.53
N TYR A 334 6.49 -19.73 18.56
CA TYR A 334 5.30 -20.11 19.35
C TYR A 334 4.54 -21.38 18.91
N ASN A 335 5.18 -22.53 19.13
CA ASN A 335 4.52 -23.66 19.84
C ASN A 335 4.92 -23.60 21.31
#